data_AF-A0A6L5Y855-F1
#
_entry.id   AF-A0A6L5Y855-F1
#
_cell.length_a   1.000
_cell.length_b   1.000
_cell.length_c   1.000
_cell.angle_alpha   90.00
_cell.angle_beta   90.00
_cell.angle_gamma   90.00
#
_symmetry.space_group_name_H-M   'P 1'
#
loop_
_entity.id
_entity.type
_entity.pdbx_description
1 polymer ?
#
loop_
_entity_poly.entity_id
_entity_poly.type
_entity_poly.pdbx_seq_one_letter_code
_entity_poly.pdbx_strand_id
1 'polypeptide(L)'
;MIGEVLQCVKTTDWHEYAEDGSKGKVIGTKYSCLSRELNYDKVVLKCKGPCTVDVENRIVPVTYEGATIKPYYDKAGEIQLSIVVEKVEPYE
;
A
#
# COMPACT_ATOMS: atom_id res chain seq x y z
N MET A 1 13.79 -0.10 0.98
CA MET A 1 13.60 1.32 0.60
C MET A 1 13.05 2.04 1.81
N ILE A 2 13.58 3.21 2.18
CA ILE A 2 12.99 4.04 3.23
C ILE A 2 12.01 4.99 2.52
N GLY A 3 10.81 5.15 3.07
CA GLY A 3 9.85 6.15 2.60
C GLY A 3 8.95 6.65 3.73
N GLU A 4 8.27 7.77 3.51
CA GLU A 4 7.42 8.42 4.50
C GLU A 4 5.96 8.36 4.02
N VAL A 5 5.14 7.56 4.71
CA VAL A 5 3.69 7.53 4.52
C VAL A 5 2.94 8.11 5.70
N LEU A 6 1.86 8.79 5.37
CA LEU A 6 0.94 9.42 6.31
C LEU A 6 -0.42 8.74 6.26
N GLN A 7 -1.11 8.76 7.40
CA GLN A 7 -2.54 8.47 7.49
C GLN A 7 -2.94 7.20 6.73
N CYS A 8 -2.18 6.12 6.89
CA CYS A 8 -2.52 4.88 6.21
C CYS A 8 -3.77 4.27 6.83
N VAL A 9 -4.89 4.36 6.12
CA VAL A 9 -6.15 3.74 6.55
C VAL A 9 -6.27 2.39 5.86
N LYS A 10 -6.52 1.33 6.64
CA LYS A 10 -6.86 0.01 6.07
C LYS A 10 -8.14 0.15 5.23
N THR A 11 -8.05 -0.20 3.96
CA THR A 11 -9.19 -0.09 3.03
C THR A 11 -9.88 -1.44 2.85
N THR A 12 -9.12 -2.48 2.54
CA THR A 12 -9.64 -3.83 2.28
C THR A 12 -8.50 -4.84 2.36
N ASP A 13 -8.85 -6.12 2.46
CA ASP A 13 -7.88 -7.19 2.29
C ASP A 13 -7.44 -7.29 0.81
N TRP A 14 -6.15 -7.54 0.60
CA TRP A 14 -5.55 -7.76 -0.71
C TRP A 14 -5.65 -9.23 -1.09
N HIS A 15 -6.28 -9.49 -2.23
CA HIS A 15 -6.45 -10.83 -2.77
C HIS A 15 -5.54 -10.99 -3.99
N GLU A 16 -4.97 -12.18 -4.12
CA GLU A 16 -4.41 -12.66 -5.38
C GLU A 16 -5.57 -13.07 -6.26
N TYR A 17 -5.59 -12.61 -7.52
CA TYR A 17 -6.60 -13.05 -8.47
C TYR A 17 -6.11 -14.32 -9.15
N ALA A 18 -7.02 -15.27 -9.36
CA ALA A 18 -6.73 -16.43 -10.17
C ALA A 18 -6.58 -16.02 -11.65
N GLU A 19 -6.02 -16.90 -12.48
CA GLU A 19 -5.80 -16.65 -13.91
C GLU A 19 -7.11 -16.34 -14.66
N ASP A 20 -8.24 -16.83 -14.16
CA ASP A 20 -9.59 -16.55 -14.68
C ASP A 20 -10.16 -15.20 -14.21
N GLY A 21 -9.39 -14.40 -13.46
CA GLY A 21 -9.81 -13.11 -12.92
C GLY A 21 -10.72 -13.19 -11.70
N SER A 22 -11.03 -14.39 -11.19
CA SER A 22 -11.81 -14.55 -9.97
C SER A 22 -11.01 -14.14 -8.73
N LYS A 23 -11.72 -13.63 -7.71
CA LYS A 23 -11.11 -13.18 -6.45
C LYS A 23 -10.61 -14.40 -5.68
N GLY A 24 -9.29 -14.59 -5.67
CA GLY A 24 -8.64 -15.71 -4.99
C GLY A 24 -8.39 -15.46 -3.50
N LYS A 25 -7.38 -16.13 -2.93
CA LYS A 25 -7.08 -16.08 -1.49
C LYS A 25 -6.62 -14.67 -1.07
N VAL A 26 -6.96 -14.29 0.17
CA VAL A 26 -6.36 -13.13 0.83
C VAL A 26 -4.87 -13.40 1.05
N ILE A 27 -4.03 -12.57 0.43
CA ILE A 27 -2.58 -12.63 0.53
C ILE A 27 -1.99 -11.47 1.33
N GLY A 28 -2.81 -10.51 1.79
CA GLY A 28 -2.32 -9.36 2.53
C GLY A 28 -3.37 -8.28 2.76
N THR A 29 -2.91 -7.05 3.01
CA THR A 29 -3.78 -5.91 3.34
C THR A 29 -3.49 -4.72 2.43
N LYS A 30 -4.54 -4.00 2.02
CA LYS A 30 -4.43 -2.73 1.29
C LYS A 30 -4.66 -1.55 2.23
N TYR A 31 -3.76 -0.60 2.17
CA TYR A 31 -3.85 0.68 2.85
C TYR A 31 -3.91 1.81 1.84
N SER A 32 -4.68 2.84 2.16
CA SER A 32 -4.65 4.11 1.48
C SER A 32 -3.82 5.06 2.33
N CYS A 33 -2.67 5.49 1.82
CA CYS A 33 -1.77 6.41 2.52
C CYS A 33 -1.57 7.69 1.70
N LEU A 34 -1.03 8.73 2.32
CA LEU A 34 -0.44 9.86 1.59
C LEU A 34 1.08 9.67 1.60
N SER A 35 1.76 9.87 0.46
CA SER A 35 3.23 9.78 0.38
C SER A 35 3.82 11.18 0.38
N ARG A 36 4.76 11.46 1.28
CA ARG A 36 5.43 12.78 1.30
C ARG A 36 6.25 13.01 0.04
N GLU A 37 6.89 11.97 -0.49
CA GLU A 37 7.70 12.03 -1.71
C GLU A 37 6.88 12.43 -2.94
N LEU A 38 5.58 12.20 -2.90
CA LEU A 38 4.61 12.58 -3.91
C LEU A 38 3.78 13.79 -3.49
N ASN A 39 4.35 14.69 -2.67
CA ASN A 39 3.67 15.91 -2.20
C ASN A 39 2.31 15.64 -1.52
N TYR A 40 2.26 14.56 -0.73
CA TYR A 40 1.06 14.07 -0.06
C TYR A 40 -0.05 13.59 -1.01
N ASP A 41 0.29 13.20 -2.23
CA ASP A 41 -0.62 12.46 -3.09
C ASP A 41 -0.95 11.09 -2.51
N LYS A 42 -2.15 10.64 -2.84
CA LYS A 42 -2.70 9.37 -2.39
C LYS A 42 -1.98 8.21 -3.07
N VAL A 43 -1.49 7.27 -2.27
CA VAL A 43 -0.89 6.03 -2.75
C VAL A 43 -1.60 4.83 -2.15
N VAL A 44 -1.68 3.77 -2.95
CA VAL A 44 -2.20 2.48 -2.48
C VAL A 44 -1.04 1.58 -2.09
N LEU A 45 -0.86 1.39 -0.79
CA LEU A 45 0.12 0.48 -0.22
C LEU A 45 -0.50 -0.92 -0.10
N LYS A 46 0.11 -1.92 -0.72
CA LYS A 46 -0.30 -3.33 -0.65
C LYS A 46 0.78 -4.11 0.06
N CYS A 47 0.51 -4.57 1.28
CA CYS A 47 1.47 -5.34 2.05
C CYS A 47 1.12 -6.82 2.00
N LYS A 48 2.08 -7.67 1.60
CA LYS A 48 1.93 -9.13 1.52
C LYS A 48 2.06 -9.74 2.92
N GLY A 49 1.10 -10.56 3.34
CA GLY A 49 1.05 -11.18 4.66
C GLY A 49 0.38 -10.31 5.74
N PRO A 50 0.43 -10.74 7.02
CA PRO A 50 -0.10 -9.98 8.14
C PRO A 50 0.81 -8.77 8.42
N CYS A 51 0.54 -7.66 7.73
CA CYS A 51 1.17 -6.39 8.04
C CYS A 51 0.18 -5.50 8.76
N THR A 52 0.58 -4.98 9.92
CA THR A 52 -0.17 -3.97 10.66
C THR A 52 0.56 -2.65 10.49
N VAL A 53 -0.07 -1.69 9.80
CA VAL A 53 0.41 -0.31 9.77
C VAL A 53 -0.55 0.45 10.69
N ASP A 54 -0.14 0.70 11.92
CA ASP A 54 -0.92 1.42 12.93
C ASP A 54 -0.55 2.92 12.92
N VAL A 55 -1.30 3.68 12.13
CA VAL A 55 -0.94 5.03 11.64
C VAL A 55 -2.13 5.98 11.61
N GLU A 56 -3.11 5.77 12.49
CA GLU A 56 -4.18 6.75 12.64
C GLU A 56 -3.58 8.09 13.13
N ASN A 57 -3.63 9.09 12.25
CA ASN A 57 -3.36 10.52 12.53
C ASN A 57 -1.92 10.96 12.84
N ARG A 58 -0.88 10.23 12.41
CA ARG A 58 0.51 10.74 12.49
C ARG A 58 1.36 10.38 11.27
N ILE A 59 2.38 11.20 11.02
CA ILE A 59 3.48 10.86 10.11
C ILE A 59 4.25 9.70 10.72
N VAL A 60 4.37 8.59 9.99
CA VAL A 60 5.23 7.49 10.41
C VAL A 60 6.21 7.23 9.27
N PRO A 61 7.51 7.50 9.50
CA PRO A 61 8.53 7.03 8.57
C PRO A 61 8.49 5.50 8.60
N VAL A 62 8.53 4.87 7.44
CA VAL A 62 8.48 3.41 7.32
C VAL A 62 9.61 2.89 6.45
N THR A 63 10.02 1.68 6.75
CA THR A 63 10.90 0.91 5.88
C THR A 63 10.05 -0.06 5.07
N TYR A 64 10.22 -0.02 3.75
CA TYR A 64 9.62 -0.96 2.82
C TYR A 64 10.63 -2.06 2.44
N GLU A 65 10.25 -3.30 2.70
CA GLU A 65 10.97 -4.48 2.21
C GLU A 65 10.28 -5.00 0.92
N GLY A 66 11.07 -5.37 -0.09
CA GLY A 66 10.54 -5.89 -1.36
C GLY A 66 9.71 -4.89 -2.18
N ALA A 67 9.95 -3.58 -2.00
CA ALA A 67 9.13 -2.54 -2.61
C ALA A 67 9.14 -2.56 -4.14
N THR A 68 7.96 -2.67 -4.75
CA THR A 68 7.72 -2.54 -6.18
C THR A 68 6.65 -1.49 -6.44
N ILE A 69 6.95 -0.51 -7.28
CA ILE A 69 5.99 0.53 -7.68
C ILE A 69 5.33 0.11 -8.99
N LYS A 70 4.00 0.13 -9.03
CA LYS A 70 3.20 -0.18 -10.21
C LYS A 70 2.16 0.90 -10.45
N PRO A 71 2.10 1.49 -11.66
CA PRO A 71 0.96 2.32 -12.03
C PRO A 71 -0.29 1.45 -12.19
N TYR A 72 -1.46 2.01 -11.88
CA TYR A 72 -2.75 1.40 -12.19
C TYR A 72 -3.77 2.48 -12.53
N TYR A 73 -4.76 2.14 -13.36
CA TYR A 73 -5.89 3.02 -13.64
C TYR A 73 -6.98 2.77 -12.62
N ASP A 74 -7.49 3.83 -12.00
CA ASP A 74 -8.65 3.73 -11.13
C ASP A 74 -9.96 3.64 -11.93
N LYS A 75 -11.10 3.62 -11.23
CA LYS A 75 -12.43 3.55 -11.88
C LYS A 75 -12.80 4.80 -12.67
N ALA A 76 -12.16 5.93 -12.39
CA ALA A 76 -12.35 7.17 -13.13
C ALA A 76 -11.43 7.25 -14.37
N GLY A 77 -10.50 6.29 -14.53
CA GLY A 77 -9.51 6.29 -15.61
C GLY A 77 -8.27 7.14 -15.29
N GLU A 78 -8.10 7.56 -14.03
CA GLU A 78 -6.92 8.31 -13.61
C GLU A 78 -5.77 7.35 -13.26
N ILE A 79 -4.55 7.74 -13.64
CA ILE A 79 -3.35 6.99 -13.27
C ILE A 79 -3.06 7.23 -11.80
N GLN A 80 -3.00 6.14 -11.05
CA GLN A 80 -2.68 6.11 -9.63
C GLN A 80 -1.45 5.22 -9.41
N LEU A 81 -0.72 5.48 -8.31
CA LEU A 81 0.46 4.70 -7.95
C LEU A 81 0.11 3.68 -6.86
N SER A 82 0.47 2.42 -7.12
CA SER A 82 0.43 1.35 -6.14
C SER A 82 1.85 0.97 -5.73
N ILE A 83 2.11 1.01 -4.43
CA ILE A 83 3.35 0.53 -3.84
C ILE A 83 3.05 -0.87 -3.29
N VAL A 84 3.65 -1.90 -3.87
CA VAL A 84 3.54 -3.28 -3.40
C VAL A 84 4.77 -3.58 -2.56
N VAL A 85 4.56 -4.07 -1.35
CA VAL A 85 5.63 -4.33 -0.38
C VAL A 85 5.42 -5.69 0.25
N GLU A 86 6.52 -6.36 0.57
CA GLU A 86 6.48 -7.63 1.30
C GLU A 86 6.36 -7.39 2.80
N LYS A 87 6.96 -6.30 3.29
CA LYS A 87 6.93 -5.91 4.70
C LYS A 87 6.94 -4.39 4.83
N VAL A 88 6.24 -3.90 5.85
CA VAL A 88 6.28 -2.51 6.31
C VAL A 88 6.51 -2.50 7.80
N GLU A 89 7.52 -1.75 8.22
CA GLU A 89 7.84 -1.51 9.62
C GLU A 89 8.08 -0.03 9.85
N PRO A 90 7.69 0.52 11.01
CA PRO A 90 8.13 1.85 11.43
C PRO A 90 9.66 1.96 11.37
N TYR A 91 10.16 3.08 10.87
CA TYR A 91 11.58 3.43 10.90
C TYR A 91 11.85 4.23 12.17
N GLU A 92 12.71 3.72 13.06
CA GLU A 92 13.18 4.41 14.27
C GLU A 92 14.38 5.31 13.99
#